data_AF-A0A9D1LEW8-F1
#
_entry.id   AF-A0A9D1LEW8-F1
#
_cell.length_a   1.000
_cell.length_b   1.000
_cell.length_c   1.000
_cell.angle_alpha   90.00
_cell.angle_beta   90.00
_cell.angle_gamma   90.00
#
_symmetry.space_group_name_H-M   'P 1'
#
loop_
_entity.id
_entity.type
_entity.pdbx_description
1 polymer ?
#
loop_
_entity_poly.entity_id
_entity_poly.type
_entity_poly.pdbx_seq_one_letter_code
_entity_poly.pdbx_strand_id
1 'polypeptide(L)' 'DMNFVMTSDGRFVEIQGTAEGEPFSEEEMSQMTALAKNAIAQIIELQKKALNA' A
#
# COMPACT_ATOMS: atom_id res chain seq x y z
N ASP A 1 -10.43 -5.71 5.17
CA ASP A 1 -9.99 -4.41 4.66
C ASP A 1 -8.56 -4.12 5.10
N MET A 2 -7.73 -3.51 4.24
CA MET A 2 -6.34 -3.16 4.54
C MET A 2 -5.98 -1.76 4.01
N ASN A 3 -5.44 -0.92 4.88
CA ASN A 3 -4.92 0.40 4.56
C ASN A 3 -3.40 0.42 4.66
N PHE A 4 -2.75 1.13 3.73
CA PHE A 4 -1.29 1.23 3.65
C PHE A 4 -0.86 2.68 3.46
N VAL A 5 0.08 3.13 4.29
CA VAL A 5 0.76 4.40 4.14
C VAL A 5 2.25 4.13 4.03
N MET A 6 2.87 4.66 2.98
CA MET A 6 4.29 4.41 2.68
C MET A 6 5.03 5.69 2.30
N THR A 7 6.32 5.71 2.59
CA THR A 7 7.26 6.71 2.09
C THR A 7 7.63 6.45 0.64
N SER A 8 8.18 7.47 -0.03
CA SER A 8 8.60 7.37 -1.43
C SER A 8 9.79 6.43 -1.66
N ASP A 9 10.56 6.12 -0.62
CA ASP A 9 11.64 5.13 -0.65
C ASP A 9 11.18 3.71 -0.27
N GLY A 10 9.86 3.48 -0.18
CA GLY A 10 9.26 2.16 -0.06
C GLY A 10 9.20 1.59 1.37
N ARG A 11 9.39 2.44 2.39
CA ARG A 11 9.23 2.04 3.81
C ARG A 11 7.80 2.27 4.27
N PHE A 12 7.34 1.43 5.19
CA PHE A 12 6.01 1.58 5.78
C PHE A 12 5.99 2.68 6.84
N VAL A 13 4.98 3.53 6.75
CA VAL A 13 4.57 4.46 7.81
C VAL A 13 3.47 3.82 8.64
N GLU A 14 2.50 3.20 7.98
CA GLU A 14 1.37 2.54 8.61
C GLU A 14 0.90 1.35 7.77
N ILE A 15 0.55 0.26 8.45
CA ILE A 15 -0.22 -0.84 7.90
C ILE A 15 -1.34 -1.11 8.91
N GLN A 16 -2.58 -1.03 8.47
CA GLN A 16 -3.75 -1.34 9.28
C GLN A 16 -4.60 -2.36 8.52
N GLY A 17 -4.79 -3.53 9.11
CA GLY A 17 -5.69 -4.56 8.59
C GLY A 17 -6.85 -4.79 9.56
N THR A 18 -8.06 -4.84 9.02
CA THR A 18 -9.27 -5.25 9.75
C THR A 18 -9.93 -6.39 8.99
N ALA A 19 -10.01 -7.58 9.59
CA ALA A 19 -10.82 -8.67 9.07
C ALA A 19 -12.27 -8.47 9.54
N GLU A 20 -13.12 -7.89 8.71
CA GLU A 20 -14.54 -7.66 9.04
C GLU A 20 -15.39 -8.94 8.93
N GLY A 21 -14.90 -9.93 8.18
CA GLY A 21 -15.47 -11.27 8.07
C GLY A 21 -14.44 -12.33 8.45
N GLU A 22 -13.94 -13.06 7.45
CA GLU A 22 -12.91 -14.07 7.68
C GLU A 22 -11.53 -13.44 7.94
N PRO A 23 -10.76 -13.98 8.91
CA PRO A 23 -9.35 -13.63 9.08
C PRO A 23 -8.54 -13.90 7.81
N PHE A 24 -7.57 -13.04 7.53
CA PHE A 24 -6.63 -13.27 6.43
C PHE A 24 -5.50 -14.21 6.87
N SER A 25 -5.08 -15.06 5.94
CA SER A 25 -3.83 -15.81 6.03
C SER A 25 -2.62 -14.90 5.83
N GLU A 26 -1.44 -15.38 6.24
CA GLU A 26 -0.18 -14.69 5.99
C GLU A 26 0.09 -14.50 4.49
N GLU A 27 -0.30 -15.49 3.66
CA GLU A 27 -0.14 -15.42 2.21
C GLU A 27 -1.02 -14.30 1.61
N GLU A 28 -2.29 -14.22 2.00
CA GLU A 28 -3.19 -13.15 1.55
C GLU A 28 -2.69 -11.77 1.99
N MET A 29 -2.23 -11.64 3.24
CA MET A 29 -1.64 -10.39 3.73
C MET A 29 -0.41 -9.98 2.92
N SER A 30 0.45 -10.94 2.57
CA SER A 30 1.64 -10.71 1.73
C SER A 30 1.26 -10.27 0.31
N GLN A 31 0.27 -10.92 -0.30
CA GLN A 31 -0.24 -10.58 -1.62
C GLN A 31 -0.83 -9.16 -1.65
N MET A 32 -1.68 -8.81 -0.68
CA MET A 32 -2.23 -7.45 -0.56
C MET A 32 -1.12 -6.41 -0.36
N THR A 33 -0.10 -6.74 0.43
CA THR A 33 1.06 -5.86 0.65
C THR A 33 1.85 -5.63 -0.64
N ALA A 34 2.06 -6.67 -1.44
CA ALA A 34 2.75 -6.57 -2.73
C ALA A 34 1.97 -5.68 -3.72
N LEU A 35 0.65 -5.83 -3.76
CA LEU A 35 -0.23 -4.99 -4.58
C LEU A 35 -0.16 -3.51 -4.15
N ALA A 36 -0.24 -3.25 -2.84
CA ALA A 36 -0.17 -1.89 -2.29
C ALA A 36 1.16 -1.20 -2.63
N LYS A 37 2.30 -1.89 -2.48
CA LYS A 37 3.62 -1.35 -2.85
C LYS A 37 3.67 -0.88 -4.30
N ASN A 38 3.18 -1.72 -5.23
CA ASN A 38 3.18 -1.40 -6.65
C ASN A 38 2.24 -0.23 -6.98
N ALA A 39 1.04 -0.21 -6.40
CA ALA A 39 0.08 0.87 -6.61
C ALA A 39 0.59 2.21 -6.06
N ILE A 40 1.15 2.22 -4.86
CA ILE A 40 1.69 3.44 -4.22
C ILE A 40 2.86 4.00 -5.04
N ALA A 41 3.74 3.14 -5.57
CA ALA A 41 4.82 3.59 -6.45
C ALA A 41 4.29 4.33 -7.69
N GLN A 42 3.20 3.84 -8.30
CA GLN A 42 2.56 4.52 -9.44
C GLN A 42 1.93 5.85 -9.03
N ILE A 43 1.26 5.91 -7.87
CA ILE A 43 0.66 7.14 -7.34
C ILE A 43 1.75 8.19 -7.09
N ILE A 44 2.88 7.81 -6.51
CA ILE A 44 4.02 8.72 -6.27
C ILE A 44 4.53 9.31 -7.60
N GLU A 45 4.66 8.50 -8.64
CA GLU A 45 5.08 9.00 -9.96
C GLU A 45 4.07 10.00 -10.55
N LEU A 46 2.77 9.76 -10.38
CA LEU A 46 1.74 10.70 -10.79
C LEU A 46 1.76 12.00 -9.97
N GLN A 47 1.97 11.90 -8.66
CA GLN A 47 2.11 13.06 -7.77
C GLN A 47 3.31 13.93 -8.16
N LYS A 48 4.47 13.32 -8.42
CA LYS A 48 5.66 14.02 -8.91
C LYS A 48 5.38 14.75 -10.23
N LYS A 49 4.69 14.10 -11.17
CA LYS A 49 4.30 14.73 -12.45
C LYS A 49 3.39 15.93 -12.22
N ALA A 50 2.41 15.83 -11.32
CA ALA A 50 1.48 16.91 -11.03
C ALA A 50 2.13 18.11 -10.34
N LEU A 51 3.11 17.88 -9.45
CA LEU A 51 3.84 18.95 -8.77
C LEU A 51 4.89 19.65 -9.65
N ASN A 52 5.33 18.99 -10.71
CA ASN A 52 6.28 19.52 -11.69
C ASN A 52 5.59 20.09 -12.95
N ALA A 53 4.26 20.22 -12.93
CA ALA A 53 3.44 20.79 -14.01
C ALA A 53 3.14 22.28 -13.78
#